data_AF-A0A4R9EWR0-F1
#
_entry.id   AF-A0A4R9EWR0-F1
#
_cell.length_a   1.000
_cell.length_b   1.000
_cell.length_c   1.000
_cell.angle_alpha   90.00
_cell.angle_beta   90.00
_cell.angle_gamma   90.00
#
_symmetry.space_group_name_H-M   'P 1'
#
loop_
_entity.id
_entity.type
_entity.pdbx_description
1 polymer ?
#
loop_
_entity_poly.entity_id
_entity_poly.type
_entity_poly.pdbx_seq_one_letter_code
_entity_poly.pdbx_strand_id
1 'polypeptide(L)'
;MMAPAALKQRWCASDPDRDGVKDYTPLAKAGSRGNRGAKSTEEIAEHDSEMWVYGQYSQPDRKKIRTSAVESYTTKSGITGSLASSSVSGVKKNNDKCRTDGKATTFGFRNSQGKLVSWSFFGARGVSDEVPDATVKKMLGTVREYDNGPES
;
A
#
# COMPACT_ATOMS: atom_id res chain seq x y z
N MET A 1 5.47 2.61 -7.15
CA MET A 1 4.27 3.39 -7.48
C MET A 1 4.72 4.81 -7.77
N MET A 2 4.26 5.44 -8.85
CA MET A 2 4.62 6.83 -9.17
C MET A 2 3.50 7.76 -8.70
N ALA A 3 3.85 8.83 -7.99
CA ALA A 3 2.91 9.84 -7.46
C ALA A 3 1.65 9.28 -6.76
N PRO A 4 1.80 8.46 -5.69
CA PRO A 4 0.65 7.96 -4.96
C PRO A 4 -0.16 9.10 -4.31
N ALA A 5 -1.47 8.93 -4.24
CA ALA A 5 -2.32 9.77 -3.41
C ALA A 5 -1.92 9.56 -1.94
N ALA A 6 -1.76 10.66 -1.20
CA ALA A 6 -1.33 10.63 0.20
C ALA A 6 -2.40 11.26 1.09
N LEU A 7 -2.84 10.51 2.11
CA LEU A 7 -3.77 10.98 3.12
C LEU A 7 -2.99 11.64 4.26
N LYS A 8 -3.46 12.82 4.70
CA LYS A 8 -2.81 13.66 5.74
C LYS A 8 -1.30 13.75 5.48
N GLN A 9 -0.90 14.42 4.39
CA GLN A 9 0.51 14.48 3.95
C GLN A 9 1.49 14.89 5.05
N ARG A 10 1.06 15.79 5.94
CA ARG A 10 1.83 16.30 7.09
C ARG A 10 1.32 15.72 8.41
N TRP A 11 1.11 14.40 8.48
CA TRP A 11 0.52 13.74 9.64
C TRP A 11 1.49 13.64 10.82
N CYS A 12 2.70 13.16 10.60
CA CYS A 12 3.75 13.14 11.63
C CYS A 12 4.94 13.98 11.18
N ALA A 13 5.40 14.89 12.04
CA ALA A 13 6.51 15.78 11.74
C ALA A 13 7.71 15.42 12.63
N SER A 14 8.85 15.04 12.06
CA SER A 14 10.11 14.72 12.76
C SER A 14 11.25 15.62 12.29
N ASP A 15 12.25 15.80 13.13
CA ASP A 15 13.50 16.49 12.80
C ASP A 15 14.64 15.61 13.36
N PRO A 16 14.99 14.52 12.63
CA PRO A 16 15.88 13.49 13.14
C PRO A 16 17.35 13.92 13.15
N ASP A 17 17.77 14.78 12.22
CA ASP A 17 19.12 15.31 12.08
C ASP A 17 19.33 16.64 12.83
N ARG A 18 18.26 17.23 13.37
CA ARG A 18 18.26 18.44 14.20
C ARG A 18 18.77 19.66 13.45
N ASP A 19 18.47 19.74 12.16
CA ASP A 19 18.81 20.89 11.31
C ASP A 19 17.76 22.03 11.41
N GLY A 20 16.65 21.78 12.11
CA GLY A 20 15.54 22.71 12.29
C GLY A 20 14.47 22.62 11.19
N VAL A 21 14.65 21.76 10.19
CA VAL A 21 13.70 21.45 9.12
C VAL A 21 12.92 20.20 9.51
N LYS A 22 11.59 20.27 9.36
CA LYS A 22 10.72 19.13 9.69
C LYS A 22 10.47 18.27 8.46
N ASP A 23 10.82 17.00 8.57
CA ASP A 23 10.36 15.93 7.71
C ASP A 23 8.93 15.53 8.07
N TYR A 24 8.12 15.24 7.05
CA TYR A 24 6.73 14.84 7.23
C TYR A 24 6.48 13.43 6.70
N THR A 25 5.94 12.59 7.58
CA THR A 25 5.43 11.26 7.22
C THR A 25 3.91 11.31 7.06
N PRO A 26 3.37 10.94 5.89
CA PRO A 26 1.93 10.86 5.68
C PRO A 26 1.32 9.68 6.44
N LEU A 27 0.04 9.79 6.80
CA LEU A 27 -0.69 8.72 7.49
C LEU A 27 -0.82 7.46 6.63
N ALA A 28 -1.15 7.64 5.36
CA ALA A 28 -1.35 6.56 4.41
C ALA A 28 -1.12 7.02 2.97
N LYS A 29 -0.86 6.06 2.09
CA LYS A 29 -0.73 6.27 0.65
C LYS A 29 -1.50 5.21 -0.13
N ALA A 30 -1.99 5.57 -1.30
CA ALA A 30 -2.60 4.62 -2.24
C ALA A 30 -2.33 5.00 -3.70
N GLY A 31 -2.38 4.02 -4.59
CA GLY A 31 -2.27 4.26 -6.03
C GLY A 31 -2.01 2.98 -6.81
N SER A 32 -1.51 3.12 -8.04
CA SER A 32 -1.29 1.99 -8.93
C SER A 32 0.13 1.96 -9.51
N ARG A 33 0.63 0.76 -9.85
CA ARG A 33 1.91 0.57 -10.53
C ARG A 33 1.86 -0.56 -11.54
N GLY A 34 2.78 -0.53 -12.51
CA GLY A 34 3.07 -1.70 -13.34
C GLY A 34 4.00 -2.68 -12.60
N ASN A 35 3.74 -3.98 -12.78
CA ASN A 35 4.52 -5.06 -12.15
C ASN A 35 5.29 -5.85 -13.20
N ARG A 36 6.26 -5.19 -13.84
CA ARG A 36 7.15 -5.85 -14.80
C ARG A 36 7.94 -6.94 -14.09
N GLY A 37 7.90 -8.16 -14.62
CA GLY A 37 8.63 -9.31 -14.08
C GLY A 37 7.83 -10.19 -13.11
N ALA A 38 6.64 -9.76 -12.66
CA ALA A 38 5.73 -10.63 -11.93
C ALA A 38 5.16 -11.73 -12.84
N LYS A 39 4.91 -12.91 -12.29
CA LYS A 39 4.41 -14.08 -13.02
C LYS A 39 2.90 -14.21 -12.92
N SER A 40 2.29 -13.78 -11.83
CA SER A 40 0.84 -13.88 -11.62
C SER A 40 0.27 -12.74 -10.77
N THR A 41 -1.06 -12.65 -10.70
CA THR A 41 -1.75 -11.66 -9.86
C THR A 41 -1.62 -11.98 -8.37
N GLU A 42 -1.54 -13.26 -8.04
CA GLU A 42 -1.38 -13.82 -6.70
C GLU A 42 -0.01 -13.46 -6.14
N GLU A 43 1.05 -13.67 -6.95
CA GLU A 43 2.41 -13.26 -6.61
C GLU A 43 2.45 -11.76 -6.31
N ILE A 44 1.81 -10.93 -7.13
CA ILE A 44 1.74 -9.48 -6.92
C ILE A 44 1.03 -9.16 -5.61
N ALA A 45 -0.14 -9.75 -5.37
CA ALA A 45 -0.94 -9.47 -4.19
C ALA A 45 -0.14 -9.76 -2.91
N GLU A 46 0.44 -10.96 -2.82
CA GLU A 46 1.21 -11.41 -1.67
C GLU A 46 2.53 -10.62 -1.51
N HIS A 47 3.35 -10.59 -2.57
CA HIS A 47 4.69 -10.01 -2.50
C HIS A 47 4.66 -8.49 -2.28
N ASP A 48 3.85 -7.75 -3.05
CA ASP A 48 3.86 -6.28 -2.95
C ASP A 48 3.22 -5.81 -1.64
N SER A 49 2.17 -6.48 -1.13
CA SER A 49 1.62 -6.13 0.19
C SER A 49 2.68 -6.31 1.29
N GLU A 50 3.45 -7.39 1.26
CA GLU A 50 4.54 -7.62 2.20
C GLU A 50 5.64 -6.55 2.06
N MET A 51 6.06 -6.26 0.81
CA MET A 51 7.14 -5.31 0.54
C MET A 51 6.77 -3.87 0.93
N TRP A 52 5.51 -3.47 0.80
CA TRP A 52 5.06 -2.16 1.30
C TRP A 52 5.14 -2.08 2.82
N VAL A 53 4.75 -3.13 3.55
CA VAL A 53 4.89 -3.16 5.01
C VAL A 53 6.37 -3.14 5.41
N TYR A 54 7.19 -3.95 4.74
CA TYR A 54 8.62 -4.01 4.99
C TYR A 54 9.28 -2.65 4.82
N GLY A 55 9.18 -2.09 3.60
CA GLY A 55 9.85 -0.86 3.23
C GLY A 55 9.46 0.33 4.10
N GLN A 56 8.17 0.42 4.48
CA GLN A 56 7.63 1.60 5.14
C GLN A 56 7.61 1.51 6.67
N TYR A 57 7.54 0.32 7.26
CA TYR A 57 7.26 0.20 8.70
C TYR A 57 8.20 -0.75 9.44
N SER A 58 8.64 -1.84 8.81
CA SER A 58 9.31 -2.91 9.55
C SER A 58 10.81 -3.01 9.36
N GLN A 59 11.41 -2.28 8.40
CA GLN A 59 12.86 -2.32 8.18
C GLN A 59 13.68 -2.12 9.47
N PRO A 60 14.71 -2.96 9.71
CA PRO A 60 15.21 -4.04 8.85
C PRO A 60 14.54 -5.41 9.09
N ASP A 61 13.55 -5.51 9.97
CA ASP A 61 12.95 -6.78 10.40
C ASP A 61 11.76 -7.20 9.51
N ARG A 62 11.97 -8.19 8.66
CA ARG A 62 10.92 -8.80 7.83
C ARG A 62 10.15 -9.92 8.54
N LYS A 63 10.70 -10.50 9.62
CA LYS A 63 10.18 -11.74 10.24
C LYS A 63 8.83 -11.55 10.94
N LYS A 64 8.51 -10.31 11.31
CA LYS A 64 7.26 -9.96 11.99
C LYS A 64 6.10 -9.68 11.04
N ILE A 65 6.36 -9.61 9.73
CA ILE A 65 5.30 -9.35 8.77
C ILE A 65 4.41 -10.58 8.65
N ARG A 66 3.10 -10.36 8.69
CA ARG A 66 2.07 -11.37 8.49
C ARG A 66 1.27 -10.99 7.26
N THR A 67 1.21 -11.90 6.30
CA THR A 67 0.44 -11.74 5.06
C THR A 67 -0.77 -12.68 5.12
N SER A 68 -1.93 -12.18 4.71
CA SER A 68 -3.16 -12.98 4.59
C SER A 68 -3.02 -13.98 3.45
N ALA A 69 -3.89 -15.00 3.45
CA ALA A 69 -4.09 -15.78 2.24
C ALA A 69 -4.52 -14.86 1.09
N VAL A 70 -4.11 -15.23 -0.12
CA VAL A 70 -4.55 -14.55 -1.34
C VAL A 70 -6.00 -14.94 -1.61
N GLU A 71 -6.85 -13.96 -1.90
CA GLU A 71 -8.24 -14.15 -2.29
C GLU A 71 -8.55 -13.56 -3.66
N SER A 72 -9.51 -14.14 -4.37
CA SER A 72 -10.04 -13.54 -5.60
C SER A 72 -10.93 -12.35 -5.25
N TYR A 73 -10.80 -11.27 -6.01
CA TYR A 73 -11.61 -10.07 -5.83
C TYR A 73 -12.03 -9.46 -7.16
N THR A 74 -13.25 -8.93 -7.22
CA THR A 74 -13.78 -8.20 -8.37
C THR A 74 -14.18 -6.79 -7.95
N THR A 75 -13.65 -5.77 -8.63
CA THR A 75 -14.00 -4.37 -8.36
C THR A 75 -15.41 -4.05 -8.84
N LYS A 76 -15.98 -2.90 -8.44
CA LYS A 76 -17.30 -2.47 -8.94
C LYS A 76 -17.30 -2.18 -10.43
N SER A 77 -16.15 -1.91 -11.03
CA SER A 77 -16.01 -1.74 -12.47
C SER A 77 -15.81 -3.06 -13.22
N GLY A 78 -15.85 -4.21 -12.54
CA GLY A 78 -15.73 -5.53 -13.15
C GLY A 78 -14.30 -6.04 -13.34
N ILE A 79 -13.28 -5.40 -12.75
CA ILE A 79 -11.90 -5.90 -12.84
C ILE A 79 -11.73 -7.04 -11.86
N THR A 80 -11.37 -8.22 -12.35
CA THR A 80 -11.07 -9.39 -11.52
C THR A 80 -9.56 -9.56 -11.35
N GLY A 81 -9.15 -9.93 -10.14
CA GLY A 81 -7.75 -10.17 -9.81
C GLY A 81 -7.59 -10.82 -8.45
N SER A 82 -6.39 -10.70 -7.90
CA SER A 82 -5.99 -11.27 -6.62
C SER A 82 -5.73 -10.19 -5.59
N LEU A 83 -6.16 -10.43 -4.35
CA LEU A 83 -6.07 -9.50 -3.23
C LEU A 83 -5.37 -10.17 -2.06
N ALA A 84 -4.44 -9.46 -1.43
CA ALA A 84 -3.85 -9.86 -0.16
C ALA A 84 -3.54 -8.61 0.69
N SER A 85 -3.47 -8.82 1.99
CA SER A 85 -3.06 -7.79 2.94
C SER A 85 -1.94 -8.29 3.83
N SER A 86 -0.98 -7.41 4.11
CA SER A 86 0.09 -7.65 5.05
C SER A 86 0.05 -6.66 6.19
N SER A 87 0.59 -7.05 7.34
CA SER A 87 0.75 -6.15 8.47
C SER A 87 1.91 -6.54 9.36
N VAL A 88 2.41 -5.57 10.11
CA VAL A 88 3.41 -5.77 11.17
C VAL A 88 2.87 -5.16 12.45
N SER A 89 3.15 -5.82 13.58
CA SER A 89 2.87 -5.30 14.91
C SER A 89 4.08 -5.35 15.82
N GLY A 90 4.11 -4.49 16.84
CA GLY A 90 5.19 -4.46 17.82
C GLY A 90 6.53 -4.02 17.23
N VAL A 91 6.50 -3.06 16.30
CA VAL A 91 7.70 -2.41 15.77
C VAL A 91 8.35 -1.58 16.88
N LYS A 92 9.66 -1.76 17.09
CA LYS A 92 10.42 -0.97 18.06
C LYS A 92 10.53 0.47 17.55
N LYS A 93 10.11 1.45 18.35
CA LYS A 93 10.11 2.87 17.95
C LYS A 93 11.50 3.51 17.95
N ASN A 94 12.46 3.02 18.75
CA ASN A 94 13.85 3.49 18.79
C ASN A 94 14.00 5.03 18.80
N ASN A 95 13.20 5.73 19.61
CA ASN A 95 13.13 7.21 19.69
C ASN A 95 12.63 7.93 18.42
N ASP A 96 12.26 7.22 17.37
CA ASP A 96 11.52 7.75 16.23
C ASP A 96 10.03 7.81 16.57
N LYS A 97 9.54 9.02 16.83
CA LYS A 97 8.15 9.28 17.18
C LYS A 97 7.16 9.02 16.04
N CYS A 98 7.61 9.04 14.78
CA CYS A 98 6.78 8.78 13.62
C CYS A 98 6.73 7.29 13.26
N ARG A 99 7.60 6.48 13.88
CA ARG A 99 7.60 5.03 13.72
C ARG A 99 6.36 4.40 14.34
N THR A 100 5.64 3.66 13.51
CA THR A 100 4.38 3.00 13.84
C THR A 100 4.38 1.57 13.32
N ASP A 101 3.45 0.77 13.84
CA ASP A 101 3.05 -0.46 13.18
C ASP A 101 2.42 -0.13 11.82
N GLY A 102 2.37 -1.10 10.92
CA GLY A 102 2.02 -0.86 9.52
C GLY A 102 1.09 -1.91 8.95
N LYS A 103 0.35 -1.50 7.93
CA LYS A 103 -0.42 -2.43 7.08
C LYS A 103 -0.38 -2.00 5.63
N ALA A 104 -0.56 -2.98 4.75
CA ALA A 104 -0.76 -2.76 3.33
C ALA A 104 -1.79 -3.74 2.77
N THR A 105 -2.50 -3.30 1.74
CA THR A 105 -3.43 -4.12 0.96
C THR A 105 -3.09 -3.93 -0.50
N THR A 106 -2.88 -5.02 -1.22
CA THR A 106 -2.54 -4.99 -2.65
C THR A 106 -3.53 -5.83 -3.44
N PHE A 107 -4.08 -5.23 -4.49
CA PHE A 107 -4.87 -5.88 -5.53
C PHE A 107 -4.04 -5.97 -6.82
N GLY A 108 -3.61 -7.18 -7.18
CA GLY A 108 -2.96 -7.47 -8.45
C GLY A 108 -3.98 -7.88 -9.51
N PHE A 109 -3.90 -7.31 -10.70
CA PHE A 109 -4.80 -7.65 -11.81
C PHE A 109 -4.09 -7.55 -13.16
N ARG A 110 -4.72 -8.12 -14.19
CA ARG A 110 -4.31 -7.95 -15.58
C ARG A 110 -5.15 -6.85 -16.20
N ASN A 111 -4.52 -5.83 -16.76
CA ASN A 111 -5.22 -4.74 -17.42
C ASN A 111 -5.70 -5.13 -18.83
N SER A 112 -6.47 -4.26 -19.49
CA SER A 112 -6.95 -4.39 -20.88
C SER A 112 -5.85 -4.65 -21.91
N GLN A 113 -4.62 -4.17 -21.66
CA GLN A 113 -3.44 -4.41 -22.50
C GLN A 113 -2.73 -5.74 -22.20
N GLY A 114 -3.31 -6.58 -21.35
CA GLY A 114 -2.71 -7.85 -20.95
C GLY A 114 -1.52 -7.71 -19.98
N LYS A 115 -1.24 -6.52 -19.46
CA LYS A 115 -0.11 -6.27 -18.55
C LYS A 115 -0.52 -6.51 -17.10
N LEU A 116 0.39 -7.08 -16.31
CA LEU A 116 0.20 -7.21 -14.87
C LEU A 116 0.48 -5.88 -14.16
N VAL A 117 -0.50 -5.45 -13.39
CA VAL A 117 -0.52 -4.18 -12.66
C VAL A 117 -1.06 -4.41 -11.25
N SER A 118 -0.86 -3.45 -10.36
CA SER A 118 -1.45 -3.47 -9.03
C SER A 118 -1.98 -2.13 -8.61
N TRP A 119 -3.01 -2.17 -7.79
CA TRP A 119 -3.36 -1.10 -6.88
C TRP A 119 -2.93 -1.50 -5.47
N SER A 120 -2.30 -0.58 -4.73
CA SER A 120 -1.94 -0.82 -3.33
C SER A 120 -2.37 0.34 -2.45
N PHE A 121 -2.75 0.02 -1.22
CA PHE A 121 -2.86 0.92 -0.09
C PHE A 121 -1.81 0.52 0.96
N PHE A 122 -1.17 1.49 1.62
CA PHE A 122 -0.41 1.24 2.85
C PHE A 122 -0.53 2.42 3.81
N GLY A 123 -0.53 2.13 5.11
CA GLY A 123 -0.76 3.14 6.14
C GLY A 123 -0.36 2.70 7.54
N ALA A 124 -0.28 3.68 8.43
CA ALA A 124 -0.03 3.45 9.85
C ALA A 124 -1.14 2.59 10.46
N ARG A 125 -0.75 1.68 11.34
CA ARG A 125 -1.62 0.78 12.10
C ARG A 125 -1.42 0.99 13.60
N GLY A 126 -2.47 0.75 14.38
CA GLY A 126 -2.48 0.91 15.84
C GLY A 126 -2.47 2.36 16.31
N VAL A 127 -2.88 3.30 15.45
CA VAL A 127 -2.97 4.73 15.75
C VAL A 127 -4.41 5.19 15.70
N SER A 128 -4.75 6.26 16.43
CA SER A 128 -6.13 6.78 16.52
C SER A 128 -6.73 7.14 15.15
N ASP A 129 -5.89 7.61 14.24
CA ASP A 129 -6.25 8.02 12.89
C ASP A 129 -6.16 6.90 11.86
N GLU A 130 -5.92 5.65 12.27
CA GLU A 130 -5.75 4.52 11.35
C GLU A 130 -6.93 4.43 10.36
N VAL A 131 -6.63 4.29 9.07
CA VAL A 131 -7.66 4.10 8.04
C VAL A 131 -8.24 2.69 8.20
N PRO A 132 -9.55 2.52 8.48
CA PRO A 132 -10.15 1.21 8.69
C PRO A 132 -10.10 0.34 7.43
N ASP A 133 -9.97 -0.99 7.58
CA ASP A 133 -9.91 -1.92 6.45
C ASP A 133 -11.17 -1.85 5.57
N ALA A 134 -12.33 -1.60 6.17
CA ALA A 134 -13.57 -1.35 5.44
C ALA A 134 -13.48 -0.13 4.51
N THR A 135 -12.77 0.93 4.92
CA THR A 135 -12.51 2.11 4.08
C THR A 135 -11.54 1.76 2.95
N VAL A 136 -10.47 1.01 3.25
CA VAL A 136 -9.53 0.52 2.23
C VAL A 136 -10.27 -0.32 1.18
N LYS A 137 -11.15 -1.22 1.60
CA LYS A 137 -11.97 -2.06 0.70
C LYS A 137 -12.96 -1.22 -0.13
N LYS A 138 -13.54 -0.15 0.44
CA LYS A 138 -14.36 0.82 -0.33
C LYS A 138 -13.53 1.52 -1.40
N MET A 139 -12.31 1.96 -1.09
CA MET A 139 -11.40 2.57 -2.07
C MET A 139 -11.05 1.59 -3.19
N LEU A 140 -10.63 0.37 -2.83
CA LEU A 140 -10.36 -0.72 -3.77
C LEU A 140 -11.54 -0.98 -4.71
N GLY A 141 -12.77 -0.98 -4.18
CA GLY A 141 -13.98 -1.16 -4.99
C GLY A 141 -14.16 -0.13 -6.10
N THR A 142 -13.49 1.03 -6.04
CA THR A 142 -13.55 2.08 -7.07
C THR A 142 -12.46 1.99 -8.14
N VAL A 143 -11.50 1.06 -7.98
CA VAL A 143 -10.44 0.81 -8.97
C VAL A 143 -11.06 0.45 -10.31
N ARG A 144 -10.64 1.18 -11.34
CA ARG A 144 -11.08 1.06 -12.73
C ARG A 144 -9.91 1.38 -13.65
N GLU A 145 -9.97 0.88 -14.87
CA GLU A 145 -9.06 1.32 -15.93
C GLU A 145 -9.55 2.66 -16.51
N TYR A 146 -8.61 3.52 -16.86
CA TYR A 146 -8.90 4.72 -17.63
C TYR A 146 -8.53 4.41 -19.08
N ASP A 147 -9.51 4.52 -19.97
CA ASP A 147 -9.27 4.42 -21.40
C ASP A 147 -8.81 5.79 -21.87
N ASN A 148 -7.51 5.94 -22.14
CA ASN A 148 -7.05 7.04 -22.96
C ASN A 148 -7.54 6.71 -24.37
N GLY A 149 -8.70 7.24 -24.76
CA GLY A 149 -9.08 7.31 -26.18
C GLY A 149 -7.89 7.80 -27.01
N PRO A 150 -7.83 7.48 -28.31
CA PRO A 150 -6.62 7.70 -29.12
C PRO A 150 -6.09 9.12 -28.90
N GLU A 151 -4.81 9.22 -28.51
CA GLU A 151 -4.10 10.49 -28.42
C GLU A 151 -4.30 11.25 -29.74
N SER A 152 -4.96 12.41 -29.66
CA SER A 152 -5.12 13.35 -30.76
C SER A 152 -3.84 14.13 -31.00
#